data_AF-A0A1F9QKN4-F1
#
_entry.id   AF-A0A1F9QKN4-F1
#
_cell.length_a   1.000
_cell.length_b   1.000
_cell.length_c   1.000
_cell.angle_alpha   90.00
_cell.angle_beta   90.00
_cell.angle_gamma   90.00
#
_symmetry.space_group_name_H-M   'P 1'
#
loop_
_entity.id
_entity.type
_entity.pdbx_description
1 polymer ?
#
loop_
_entity_poly.entity_id
_entity_poly.type
_entity_poly.pdbx_seq_one_letter_code
_entity_poly.pdbx_strand_id
1 'polypeptide(L)' 'MKAVKTAFEYKDSKAKSVKIAGSFTSWKDVKMTKKNGVWKTDIYILPGTYPYHFNVDGKQKLDPGKPKAPTGDSLVDVN' A
#
# COMPACT_ATOMS: atom_id res chain seq x y z
N MET A 1 19.84 -4.16 -11.08
CA MET A 1 18.39 -4.11 -10.79
C MET A 1 17.97 -2.65 -10.72
N LYS A 2 16.85 -2.28 -11.34
CA LYS A 2 16.30 -0.90 -11.29
C LYS A 2 15.00 -0.94 -10.52
N ALA A 3 14.76 0.07 -9.68
CA ALA A 3 13.49 0.19 -9.00
C ALA A 3 12.36 0.54 -9.99
N VAL A 4 11.23 -0.14 -9.85
CA VAL A 4 10.01 0.05 -10.61
C VAL A 4 9.09 1.00 -9.84
N LYS A 5 8.49 1.96 -10.55
CA LYS A 5 7.50 2.85 -9.97
C LYS A 5 6.18 2.09 -9.78
N THR A 6 5.84 1.79 -8.53
CA THR A 6 4.64 1.01 -8.17
C THR A 6 3.58 1.92 -7.60
N ALA A 7 2.41 1.97 -8.25
CA ALA A 7 1.27 2.75 -7.82
C ALA A 7 0.41 1.95 -6.83
N PHE A 8 0.05 2.58 -5.72
CA PHE A 8 -0.89 2.04 -4.74
C PHE A 8 -2.15 2.89 -4.70
N GLU A 9 -3.30 2.24 -4.68
CA GLU A 9 -4.61 2.91 -4.61
C GLU A 9 -5.48 2.30 -3.52
N TYR A 10 -6.21 3.15 -2.79
CA TYR A 10 -7.22 2.71 -1.83
C TYR A 10 -8.50 3.53 -2.01
N LYS A 11 -9.62 2.86 -2.32
CA LYS A 11 -10.91 3.51 -2.58
C LYS A 11 -11.69 3.66 -1.28
N ASP A 12 -11.69 4.87 -0.73
CA ASP A 12 -12.52 5.23 0.41
C ASP A 12 -12.74 6.75 0.45
N SER A 13 -13.95 7.16 0.05
CA SER A 13 -14.35 8.57 0.03
C SER A 13 -14.66 9.13 1.42
N LYS A 14 -14.86 8.27 2.43
CA LYS A 14 -15.20 8.68 3.81
C LYS A 14 -13.98 8.71 4.73
N ALA A 15 -12.93 7.96 4.41
CA ALA A 15 -11.68 7.98 5.16
C ALA A 15 -11.14 9.41 5.28
N LYS A 16 -10.56 9.73 6.44
CA LYS A 16 -9.94 11.03 6.74
C LYS A 16 -8.43 11.00 6.50
N SER A 17 -7.82 9.82 6.64
CA SER A 17 -6.41 9.58 6.41
C SER A 17 -6.19 8.16 5.90
N VAL A 18 -5.35 8.03 4.88
CA VAL A 18 -4.84 6.73 4.45
C VAL A 18 -3.32 6.83 4.32
N LYS A 19 -2.65 5.82 4.84
CA LYS A 19 -1.21 5.61 4.69
C LYS A 19 -0.97 4.17 4.25
N ILE A 20 0.20 3.93 3.68
CA ILE A 20 0.66 2.58 3.34
C ILE A 20 1.94 2.28 4.13
N ALA A 21 2.05 1.05 4.60
CA ALA A 21 3.26 0.50 5.19
C ALA A 21 3.51 -0.89 4.59
N GLY A 22 4.77 -1.19 4.29
CA GLY A 22 5.18 -2.50 3.78
C GLY A 22 6.65 -2.74 4.05
N SER A 23 7.14 -3.93 3.71
CA SER A 23 8.57 -4.25 3.89
C SER A 23 9.48 -3.30 3.10
N PHE A 24 9.03 -2.81 1.93
CA PHE A 24 9.72 -1.80 1.12
C PHE A 24 9.75 -0.38 1.72
N THR A 25 8.96 -0.10 2.76
CA THR A 25 9.06 1.15 3.56
C THR A 25 9.68 0.91 4.93
N SER A 26 10.23 -0.29 5.18
CA SER A 26 10.61 -0.75 6.51
C SER A 26 9.48 -0.57 7.53
N TRP A 27 8.24 -0.79 7.09
CA TRP A 27 7.01 -0.62 7.87
C TRP A 27 6.77 0.81 8.40
N LYS A 28 7.47 1.81 7.85
CA LYS A 28 7.16 3.21 8.10
C LYS A 28 5.96 3.63 7.27
N ASP A 29 5.04 4.32 7.92
CA ASP A 29 3.86 4.90 7.31
C ASP A 29 4.22 5.94 6.24
N VAL A 30 3.78 5.70 5.01
CA VAL A 30 3.83 6.68 3.90
C VAL A 30 2.43 7.23 3.66
N LYS A 31 2.26 8.55 3.80
CA LYS A 31 0.97 9.21 3.59
C LYS A 31 0.54 9.12 2.13
N MET A 32 -0.73 8.85 1.89
CA MET A 32 -1.34 8.87 0.56
C MET A 32 -2.12 10.17 0.36
N THR A 33 -2.31 10.56 -0.91
CA THR A 33 -3.08 11.74 -1.28
C THR A 33 -4.45 11.34 -1.81
N LYS A 34 -5.51 11.97 -1.30
CA LYS A 34 -6.89 11.72 -1.75
C LYS A 34 -7.24 12.58 -2.95
N LYS A 35 -7.73 11.95 -4.03
CA LYS A 35 -8.32 12.62 -5.20
C LYS A 35 -9.57 11.86 -5.64
N ASN A 36 -10.71 12.55 -5.74
CA ASN A 36 -12.00 11.97 -6.16
C ASN A 36 -12.38 10.69 -5.39
N GLY A 37 -12.17 10.68 -4.07
CA GLY A 37 -12.48 9.53 -3.21
C GLY A 37 -11.50 8.35 -3.27
N VAL A 38 -10.40 8.49 -4.02
CA VAL A 38 -9.33 7.49 -4.12
C VAL A 38 -8.05 8.04 -3.52
N TRP A 39 -7.45 7.28 -2.60
CA TRP A 39 -6.15 7.57 -2.02
C TRP A 39 -5.07 6.97 -2.89
N LYS A 40 -4.04 7.73 -3.22
CA LYS A 40 -2.95 7.28 -4.11
C LYS A 40 -1.57 7.64 -3.57
N THR A 41 -0.58 6.82 -3.87
CA THR A 41 0.84 7.13 -3.75
C THR A 41 1.64 6.27 -4.72
N ASP A 42 2.84 6.74 -5.09
CA ASP A 42 3.78 6.02 -5.93
C ASP A 42 5.06 5.74 -5.12
N ILE A 43 5.53 4.49 -5.14
CA ILE A 43 6.76 4.09 -4.42
C ILE A 43 7.66 3.34 -5.40
N TYR A 44 8.95 3.67 -5.40
CA TYR A 44 9.95 2.95 -6.19
C TYR A 44 10.43 1.71 -5.42
N ILE A 45 10.17 0.51 -5.96
CA ILE A 45 10.47 -0.77 -5.31
C ILE A 45 11.30 -1.63 -6.27
N LEU A 46 12.30 -2.36 -5.77
CA LEU A 46 13.02 -3.33 -6.58
C LEU A 46 12.09 -4.50 -6.98
N PRO A 47 12.36 -5.22 -8.09
CA PRO A 47 11.55 -6.38 -8.45
C PRO A 47 11.53 -7.45 -7.36
N GLY A 48 10.35 -8.04 -7.13
CA GLY A 48 10.08 -9.04 -6.10
C GLY A 48 8.65 -8.93 -5.54
N THR A 49 8.32 -9.85 -4.64
CA THR A 49 7.02 -9.89 -3.95
C THR A 49 7.16 -9.39 -2.51
N TYR A 50 6.32 -8.44 -2.10
CA TYR A 50 6.44 -7.76 -0.81
C TYR A 50 5.11 -7.70 -0.04
N PRO A 51 5.11 -7.93 1.29
CA PRO A 51 3.95 -7.70 2.13
C PRO A 51 3.73 -6.21 2.42
N TYR A 52 2.46 -5.80 2.48
CA TYR A 52 2.02 -4.45 2.83
C TYR A 52 0.60 -4.43 3.41
N HIS A 53 0.25 -3.32 4.05
CA HIS A 53 -1.13 -2.98 4.41
C HIS A 53 -1.37 -1.47 4.33
N PHE A 54 -2.65 -1.10 4.32
CA PHE A 54 -3.07 0.28 4.50
C PHE A 54 -3.37 0.55 5.97
N ASN A 55 -3.05 1.75 6.43
CA ASN A 55 -3.55 2.30 7.68
C ASN A 55 -4.63 3.34 7.33
N VAL A 56 -5.89 2.99 7.60
CA VAL A 56 -7.08 3.79 7.28
C VAL A 56 -7.68 4.27 8.60
N ASP A 57 -7.58 5.57 8.85
CA ASP A 57 -8.05 6.20 10.09
C ASP A 57 -7.57 5.49 11.36
N GLY A 58 -6.29 5.12 11.39
CA GLY A 58 -5.64 4.48 12.53
C GLY A 58 -5.84 2.95 12.58
N LYS A 59 -6.54 2.36 11.61
CA LYS A 59 -6.81 0.92 11.57
C LYS A 59 -6.11 0.27 10.39
N GLN A 60 -5.44 -0.85 10.65
CA GLN A 60 -4.87 -1.69 9.61
C GLN A 60 -5.97 -2.28 8.72
N LYS A 61 -5.80 -2.18 7.40
CA LYS A 61 -6.69 -2.68 6.36
C LYS A 61 -5.88 -3.34 5.26
N LEU A 62 -6.39 -4.45 4.78
CA LEU A 62 -5.82 -5.16 3.62
C LEU A 62 -6.32 -4.53 2.33
N ASP A 63 -5.58 -4.77 1.25
CA ASP A 63 -6.04 -4.55 -0.10
C ASP A 63 -6.95 -5.74 -0.50
N PRO A 64 -8.28 -5.54 -0.66
CA PRO A 64 -9.18 -6.64 -0.97
C PRO A 64 -8.89 -7.33 -2.31
N GLY A 65 -8.18 -6.65 -3.22
CA GLY A 65 -7.86 -7.16 -4.57
C GLY A 65 -6.52 -7.89 -4.65
N LYS A 66 -5.82 -8.11 -3.53
CA LYS A 66 -4.49 -8.73 -3.52
C LYS A 66 -4.44 -10.05 -2.76
N PRO A 67 -3.50 -10.95 -3.12
CA PRO A 67 -3.21 -12.13 -2.32
C PRO A 67 -2.79 -11.75 -0.89
N LYS A 68 -2.99 -12.69 0.05
CA LYS A 68 -2.58 -12.52 1.44
C LYS A 68 -1.32 -13.32 1.74
N ALA A 69 -0.38 -12.72 2.45
CA ALA A 69 0.74 -13.41 3.06
C ALA A 69 0.24 -14.29 4.22
N PRO A 70 1.00 -15.33 4.60
CA PRO A 70 0.74 -16.09 5.83
C PRO A 70 0.70 -15.21 7.10
N THR A 71 1.38 -14.06 7.08
CA THR A 71 1.37 -13.07 8.17
C THR A 71 0.09 -12.25 8.25
N GLY A 72 -0.80 -12.38 7.25
CA GLY A 72 -2.07 -11.66 7.17
C GLY A 72 -2.03 -10.38 6.33
N ASP A 73 -0.85 -9.88 5.95
CA ASP A 73 -0.68 -8.70 5.10
C ASP A 73 -1.07 -8.98 3.63
N SER A 74 -1.31 -7.92 2.86
CA SER A 74 -1.51 -8.02 1.40
C SER A 74 -0.17 -8.18 0.69
N LEU A 75 -0.15 -8.85 -0.45
CA LEU A 75 1.05 -9.01 -1.28
C LEU A 75 0.99 -8.13 -2.53
N VAL A 76 2.09 -7.41 -2.78
CA VAL A 76 2.34 -6.76 -4.07
C VAL A 76 3.46 -7.51 -4.79
N ASP A 77 3.21 -7.84 -6.05
CA ASP A 77 4.24 -8.38 -6.94
C ASP A 77 4.74 -7.26 -7.84
N VAL A 78 6.06 -7.08 -7.88
CA VAL A 78 6.74 -6.01 -8.62
C VAL A 78 7.65 -6.67 -9.66
N ASN A 79 7.33 -6.50 -10.93
CA ASN A 79 8.08 -7.04 -12.07
C ASN A 79 8.51 -5.93 -13.03
#